data_AF-A0A2T2QYH6-F1
#
_entry.id   AF-A0A2T2QYH6-F1
#
_cell.length_a   1.000
_cell.length_b   1.000
_cell.length_c   1.000
_cell.angle_alpha   90.00
_cell.angle_beta   90.00
_cell.angle_gamma   90.00
#
_symmetry.space_group_name_H-M   'P 1'
#
loop_
_entity.id
_entity.type
_entity.pdbx_description
1 polymer ?
#
loop_
_entity_poly.entity_id
_entity_poly.type
_entity_poly.pdbx_seq_one_letter_code
_entity_poly.pdbx_strand_id
1 'polypeptide(L)'
;MMKRLGAILAVAVLGFGVVGAGAYAQEISDWWFLRSYQPPPDIADLADKTSMTQEGREYFYVSDPKINDKQTFNRNCPTREAASVLGCYRNQRIYLLRVERRKLDGVMEVTAAHEMLHAAYDRLEADTRSRVAGMLEEELETIEDSRVQELINNYEEDGGETVRRNELHSILPTQIADLSPELEKYYARYFNDRQVVVDKYQQYKSTFADLRQQINRLQDRVDSLQNRIDSLKGRIDAQRSKVDRLNARLEQLQSQGDREAYNELVPEQNAAVNRYNSMVDRYKSLISRHNNTVEKLNEIVVLQRDLVNSLDSTYQELE
;
A
#
# COMPACT_ATOMS: atom_id res chain seq x y z
N MET A 1 11.74 -57.83 46.01
CA MET A 1 11.79 -56.35 46.08
C MET A 1 12.22 -55.72 44.74
N MET A 2 13.33 -56.16 44.13
CA MET A 2 13.84 -55.61 42.84
C MET A 2 12.85 -55.67 41.65
N LYS A 3 12.07 -56.74 41.49
CA LYS A 3 11.08 -56.86 40.39
C LYS A 3 9.93 -55.84 40.48
N ARG A 4 9.56 -55.41 41.70
CA ARG A 4 8.51 -54.39 41.91
C ARG A 4 9.05 -52.99 41.68
N LEU A 5 10.33 -52.72 42.01
CA LEU A 5 10.99 -51.46 41.68
C LEU A 5 11.12 -51.26 40.16
N GLY A 6 11.50 -52.31 39.40
CA GLY A 6 11.62 -52.23 37.94
C GLY A 6 10.29 -51.97 37.23
N ALA A 7 9.20 -52.55 37.72
CA ALA A 7 7.86 -52.29 37.18
C ALA A 7 7.35 -50.87 37.49
N ILE A 8 7.64 -50.35 38.70
CA ILE A 8 7.29 -48.97 39.07
C ILE A 8 8.11 -47.96 38.27
N LEU A 9 9.41 -48.22 38.03
CA LEU A 9 10.24 -47.37 37.18
C LEU A 9 9.77 -47.38 35.71
N ALA A 10 9.40 -48.55 35.17
CA ALA A 10 8.90 -48.65 33.80
C ALA A 10 7.56 -47.93 33.60
N VAL A 11 6.63 -48.04 34.57
CA VAL A 11 5.36 -47.31 34.55
C VAL A 11 5.57 -45.81 34.77
N ALA A 12 6.54 -45.40 35.60
CA ALA A 12 6.89 -44.00 35.78
C ALA A 12 7.52 -43.39 34.53
N VAL A 13 8.40 -44.11 33.82
CA VAL A 13 9.00 -43.67 32.54
C VAL A 13 7.96 -43.63 31.41
N LEU A 14 7.06 -44.61 31.34
CA LEU A 14 5.95 -44.59 30.37
C LEU A 14 4.91 -43.52 30.72
N GLY A 15 4.62 -43.29 32.00
CA GLY A 15 3.73 -42.24 32.47
C GLY A 15 4.29 -40.83 32.25
N PHE A 16 5.57 -40.60 32.58
CA PHE A 16 6.28 -39.35 32.23
C PHE A 16 6.43 -39.18 30.72
N GLY A 17 6.65 -40.28 29.97
CA GLY A 17 6.73 -40.25 28.52
C GLY A 17 5.39 -39.89 27.86
N VAL A 18 4.26 -40.37 28.38
CA VAL A 18 2.92 -40.07 27.86
C VAL A 18 2.42 -38.69 28.30
N VAL A 19 2.66 -38.29 29.56
CA VAL A 19 2.31 -36.95 30.06
C VAL A 19 3.22 -35.88 29.44
N GLY A 20 4.51 -36.17 29.29
CA GLY A 20 5.46 -35.31 28.57
C GLY A 20 5.14 -35.23 27.08
N ALA A 21 4.81 -36.34 26.42
CA ALA A 21 4.37 -36.32 25.03
C ALA A 21 3.05 -35.56 24.82
N GLY A 22 2.17 -35.49 25.82
CA GLY A 22 0.96 -34.66 25.77
C GLY A 22 1.25 -33.16 25.93
N ALA A 23 2.12 -32.80 26.88
CA ALA A 23 2.49 -31.39 27.12
C ALA A 23 3.34 -30.80 25.98
N TYR A 24 4.19 -31.62 25.35
CA TYR A 24 5.08 -31.22 24.25
C TYR A 24 4.62 -31.76 22.89
N ALA A 25 3.37 -32.22 22.78
CA ALA A 25 2.84 -32.87 21.57
C ALA A 25 3.06 -32.04 20.31
N GLN A 26 2.84 -30.73 20.44
CA GLN A 26 2.96 -29.77 19.36
C GLN A 26 4.41 -29.54 18.96
N GLU A 27 5.32 -29.31 19.90
CA GLU A 27 6.76 -29.15 19.62
C GLU A 27 7.37 -30.40 18.97
N ILE A 28 6.94 -31.59 19.40
CA ILE A 28 7.37 -32.86 18.82
C ILE A 28 6.84 -33.01 17.38
N SER A 29 5.58 -32.64 17.15
CA SER A 29 4.96 -32.65 15.81
C SER A 29 5.68 -31.67 14.87
N ASP A 30 5.93 -30.46 15.35
CA ASP A 30 6.59 -29.39 14.61
C ASP A 30 8.03 -29.81 14.24
N TRP A 31 8.78 -30.38 15.19
CA TRP A 31 10.11 -30.93 14.94
C TRP A 31 10.10 -32.04 13.88
N TRP A 32 9.13 -32.96 13.93
CA TRP A 32 9.01 -34.03 12.96
C TRP A 32 8.69 -33.50 11.56
N PHE A 33 7.79 -32.52 11.46
CA PHE A 33 7.46 -31.86 10.22
C PHE A 33 8.70 -31.18 9.63
N LEU A 34 9.33 -30.28 10.39
CA LEU A 34 10.46 -29.46 9.97
C LEU A 34 11.68 -30.30 9.59
N ARG A 35 11.93 -31.44 10.26
CA ARG A 35 13.03 -32.36 9.93
C ARG A 35 13.00 -32.85 8.48
N SER A 36 11.81 -32.98 7.91
CA SER A 36 11.61 -33.49 6.54
C SER A 36 11.10 -32.41 5.57
N TYR A 37 10.86 -31.20 6.08
CA TYR A 37 10.36 -30.10 5.29
C TYR A 37 11.45 -29.51 4.40
N GLN A 38 11.12 -29.28 3.14
CA GLN A 38 11.95 -28.52 2.21
C GLN A 38 11.13 -27.32 1.74
N PRO A 39 11.48 -26.09 2.16
CA PRO A 39 10.74 -24.92 1.74
C PRO A 39 10.89 -24.74 0.22
N PRO A 40 9.79 -24.48 -0.50
CA PRO A 40 9.88 -24.03 -1.88
C PRO A 40 10.83 -22.80 -2.01
N PRO A 41 11.54 -22.63 -3.14
CA PRO A 41 12.52 -21.55 -3.27
C PRO A 41 11.95 -20.15 -3.04
N ASP A 42 10.72 -19.88 -3.51
CA ASP A 42 10.02 -18.61 -3.30
C ASP A 42 9.64 -18.37 -1.84
N ILE A 43 9.26 -19.43 -1.11
CA ILE A 43 9.03 -19.39 0.34
C ILE A 43 10.32 -19.15 1.12
N ALA A 44 11.41 -19.83 0.76
CA ALA A 44 12.71 -19.63 1.40
C ALA A 44 13.21 -18.19 1.19
N ASP A 45 13.04 -17.66 -0.02
CA ASP A 45 13.39 -16.28 -0.39
C ASP A 45 12.60 -15.24 0.40
N LEU A 46 11.31 -15.47 0.68
CA LEU A 46 10.52 -14.58 1.57
C LEU A 46 11.12 -14.53 2.98
N ALA A 47 11.52 -15.67 3.54
CA ALA A 47 12.13 -15.71 4.87
C ALA A 47 13.52 -15.05 4.91
N ASP A 48 14.32 -15.22 3.85
CA ASP A 48 15.62 -14.55 3.68
C ASP A 48 15.45 -13.04 3.58
N LYS A 49 14.56 -12.58 2.70
CA LYS A 49 14.31 -11.15 2.44
C LYS A 49 13.65 -10.42 3.60
N THR A 50 13.05 -11.13 4.54
CA THR A 50 12.44 -10.55 5.75
C THR A 50 13.35 -10.68 6.97
N SER A 51 14.60 -11.12 6.78
CA SER A 51 15.57 -11.24 7.86
C SER A 51 15.12 -12.18 8.99
N MET A 52 14.28 -13.18 8.70
CA MET A 52 13.80 -14.11 9.72
C MET A 52 14.98 -14.85 10.37
N THR A 53 14.96 -14.89 11.71
CA THR A 53 15.85 -15.76 12.51
C THR A 53 15.54 -17.23 12.25
N GLN A 54 16.31 -18.12 12.88
CA GLN A 54 15.94 -19.53 12.91
C GLN A 54 14.55 -19.76 13.52
N GLU A 55 14.26 -19.16 14.69
CA GLU A 55 12.95 -19.30 15.35
C GLU A 55 11.81 -18.74 14.49
N GLY A 56 12.00 -17.58 13.85
CA GLY A 56 11.01 -17.04 12.90
C GLY A 56 10.75 -17.97 11.70
N ARG A 57 11.80 -18.58 11.16
CA ARG A 57 11.68 -19.58 10.08
C ARG A 57 10.95 -20.84 10.51
N GLU A 58 11.16 -21.30 11.74
CA GLU A 58 10.46 -22.48 12.27
C GLU A 58 8.95 -22.25 12.29
N TYR A 59 8.49 -21.10 12.83
CA TYR A 59 7.06 -20.73 12.81
C TYR A 59 6.51 -20.51 11.39
N PHE A 60 7.30 -19.90 10.52
CA PHE A 60 6.90 -19.70 9.12
C PHE A 60 6.73 -21.04 8.39
N TYR A 61 7.75 -21.90 8.43
CA TYR A 61 7.78 -23.15 7.67
C TYR A 61 6.85 -24.21 8.23
N VAL A 62 6.71 -24.32 9.55
CA VAL A 62 5.76 -25.29 10.14
C VAL A 62 4.32 -25.00 9.73
N SER A 63 4.03 -23.73 9.42
CA SER A 63 2.75 -23.30 8.88
C SER A 63 2.57 -23.57 7.38
N ASP A 64 3.53 -24.26 6.72
CA ASP A 64 3.54 -24.64 5.29
C ASP A 64 2.99 -23.56 4.34
N PRO A 65 3.66 -22.41 4.26
CA PRO A 65 3.13 -21.22 3.59
C PRO A 65 2.93 -21.48 2.10
N LYS A 66 1.82 -20.99 1.55
CA LYS A 66 1.49 -21.12 0.12
C LYS A 66 1.28 -19.76 -0.53
N ILE A 67 1.99 -19.48 -1.62
CA ILE A 67 1.70 -18.35 -2.50
C ILE A 67 0.60 -18.77 -3.48
N ASN A 68 -0.52 -18.05 -3.48
CA ASN A 68 -1.73 -18.39 -4.22
C ASN A 68 -2.11 -17.27 -5.19
N ASP A 69 -2.68 -17.64 -6.33
CA ASP A 69 -3.44 -16.69 -7.15
C ASP A 69 -4.70 -16.21 -6.41
N LYS A 70 -5.34 -15.16 -6.93
CA LYS A 70 -6.55 -14.56 -6.33
C LYS A 70 -7.66 -15.57 -6.08
N GLN A 71 -7.89 -16.49 -7.02
CA GLN A 71 -8.99 -17.45 -6.92
C GLN A 71 -8.74 -18.45 -5.79
N THR A 72 -7.54 -19.01 -5.74
CA THR A 72 -7.13 -19.98 -4.73
C THR A 72 -7.01 -19.33 -3.36
N PHE A 73 -6.45 -18.11 -3.30
CA PHE A 73 -6.35 -17.31 -2.08
C PHE A 73 -7.72 -17.08 -1.45
N ASN A 74 -8.72 -16.62 -2.22
CA ASN A 74 -10.07 -16.36 -1.68
C ASN A 74 -10.81 -17.63 -1.20
N ARG A 75 -10.41 -18.83 -1.67
CA ARG A 75 -10.94 -20.10 -1.14
C ARG A 75 -10.32 -20.46 0.20
N ASN A 76 -9.03 -20.17 0.37
CA ASN A 76 -8.27 -20.47 1.58
C ASN A 76 -8.49 -19.41 2.68
N CYS A 77 -8.68 -18.15 2.29
CA CYS A 77 -8.92 -16.99 3.13
C CYS A 77 -10.30 -16.34 2.80
N PRO A 78 -11.43 -16.95 3.23
CA PRO A 78 -12.77 -16.47 2.86
C PRO A 78 -13.31 -15.31 3.72
N THR A 79 -12.75 -15.10 4.91
CA THR A 79 -13.19 -14.04 5.84
C THR A 79 -12.55 -12.71 5.47
N ARG A 80 -13.41 -11.71 5.22
CA ARG A 80 -12.99 -10.31 5.04
C ARG A 80 -12.80 -9.69 6.43
N GLU A 81 -11.63 -9.86 7.00
CA GLU A 81 -11.20 -8.95 8.07
C GLU A 81 -10.71 -7.66 7.41
N ALA A 82 -10.96 -6.52 8.05
CA ALA A 82 -10.81 -5.18 7.49
C ALA A 82 -9.59 -5.01 6.56
N ALA A 83 -9.88 -4.50 5.37
CA ALA A 83 -8.99 -4.00 4.31
C ALA A 83 -7.48 -4.03 4.60
N SER A 84 -6.77 -5.05 4.09
CA SER A 84 -5.34 -5.03 3.66
C SER A 84 -4.60 -6.36 3.85
N VAL A 85 -5.24 -7.45 4.30
CA VAL A 85 -4.50 -8.70 4.52
C VAL A 85 -4.40 -9.47 3.21
N LEU A 86 -3.25 -9.31 2.55
CA LEU A 86 -2.81 -10.09 1.39
C LEU A 86 -2.32 -11.48 1.80
N GLY A 87 -2.67 -11.90 3.02
CA GLY A 87 -2.31 -13.13 3.65
C GLY A 87 -3.45 -13.60 4.57
N CYS A 88 -3.37 -14.84 5.04
CA CYS A 88 -4.07 -15.22 6.25
C CYS A 88 -3.36 -16.40 6.93
N TYR A 89 -3.34 -16.38 8.26
CA TYR A 89 -2.98 -17.50 9.12
C TYR A 89 -4.24 -18.17 9.67
N ARG A 90 -4.53 -19.40 9.22
CA ARG A 90 -5.71 -20.14 9.65
C ARG A 90 -5.45 -21.63 9.74
N ASN A 91 -5.96 -22.28 10.78
CA ASN A 91 -5.76 -23.71 11.02
C ASN A 91 -4.27 -24.10 10.99
N GLN A 92 -3.42 -23.22 11.54
CA GLN A 92 -1.96 -23.37 11.54
C GLN A 92 -1.34 -23.43 10.13
N ARG A 93 -1.98 -22.77 9.15
CA ARG A 93 -1.50 -22.66 7.77
C ARG A 93 -1.43 -21.20 7.35
N ILE A 94 -0.38 -20.85 6.61
CA ILE A 94 -0.19 -19.52 6.02
C ILE A 94 -0.55 -19.58 4.54
N TYR A 95 -1.37 -18.64 4.08
CA TYR A 95 -1.64 -18.42 2.67
C TYR A 95 -1.31 -16.97 2.33
N LEU A 96 -0.64 -16.76 1.20
CA LEU A 96 -0.20 -15.45 0.73
C LEU A 96 -0.78 -15.21 -0.67
N LEU A 97 -1.27 -14.00 -0.92
CA LEU A 97 -1.67 -13.59 -2.25
C LEU A 97 -0.43 -13.24 -3.08
N ARG A 98 -0.35 -13.81 -4.28
CA ARG A 98 0.66 -13.48 -5.28
C ARG A 98 0.46 -12.06 -5.80
N VAL A 99 1.47 -11.22 -5.61
CA VAL A 99 1.52 -9.85 -6.16
C VAL A 99 2.73 -9.71 -7.08
N GLU A 100 2.48 -9.58 -8.39
CA GLU A 100 3.52 -9.50 -9.42
C GLU A 100 3.58 -8.09 -10.05
N ARG A 101 3.88 -7.09 -9.21
CA ARG A 101 4.03 -5.69 -9.65
C ARG A 101 5.29 -5.09 -9.03
N ARG A 102 6.25 -4.67 -9.86
CA ARG A 102 7.53 -4.08 -9.40
C ARG A 102 7.35 -2.87 -8.47
N LYS A 103 6.28 -2.09 -8.68
CA LYS A 103 5.95 -0.92 -7.83
C LYS A 103 5.43 -1.31 -6.43
N LEU A 104 5.18 -2.60 -6.22
CA LEU A 104 4.69 -3.20 -4.98
C LEU A 104 5.67 -4.26 -4.46
N ASP A 105 6.94 -4.22 -4.92
CA ASP A 105 8.01 -5.01 -4.33
C ASP A 105 8.06 -4.74 -2.82
N GLY A 106 8.16 -5.80 -2.02
CA GLY A 106 8.10 -5.71 -0.56
C GLY A 106 6.73 -6.07 0.03
N VAL A 107 5.65 -6.02 -0.74
CA VAL A 107 4.31 -6.34 -0.23
C VAL A 107 4.22 -7.80 0.24
N MET A 108 4.64 -8.76 -0.58
CA MET A 108 4.59 -10.17 -0.20
C MET A 108 5.52 -10.48 0.97
N GLU A 109 6.69 -9.84 1.03
CA GLU A 109 7.63 -9.97 2.14
C GLU A 109 7.02 -9.46 3.46
N VAL A 110 6.42 -8.27 3.46
CA VAL A 110 5.77 -7.71 4.65
C VAL A 110 4.60 -8.59 5.10
N THR A 111 3.78 -9.06 4.16
CA THR A 111 2.70 -10.00 4.46
C THR A 111 3.23 -11.32 5.03
N ALA A 112 4.27 -11.91 4.45
CA ALA A 112 4.85 -13.16 4.96
C ALA A 112 5.38 -13.01 6.40
N ALA A 113 6.03 -11.89 6.71
CA ALA A 113 6.46 -11.56 8.06
C ALA A 113 5.27 -11.38 9.02
N HIS A 114 4.22 -10.69 8.59
CA HIS A 114 2.98 -10.51 9.36
C HIS A 114 2.30 -11.86 9.67
N GLU A 115 2.09 -12.71 8.67
CA GLU A 115 1.45 -14.02 8.89
C GLU A 115 2.31 -14.97 9.74
N MET A 116 3.64 -14.88 9.64
CA MET A 116 4.54 -15.62 10.53
C MET A 116 4.37 -15.18 11.98
N LEU A 117 4.17 -13.90 12.24
CA LEU A 117 3.96 -13.38 13.59
C LEU A 117 2.64 -13.85 14.20
N HIS A 118 1.58 -14.01 13.41
CA HIS A 118 0.37 -14.69 13.87
C HIS A 118 0.64 -16.14 14.29
N ALA A 119 1.42 -16.89 13.50
CA ALA A 119 1.83 -18.24 13.86
C ALA A 119 2.64 -18.27 15.17
N ALA A 120 3.53 -17.30 15.36
CA ALA A 120 4.30 -17.17 16.60
C ALA A 120 3.40 -16.76 17.80
N TYR A 121 2.43 -15.86 17.60
CA TYR A 121 1.50 -15.40 18.63
C TYR A 121 0.58 -16.52 19.13
N ASP A 122 0.09 -17.36 18.20
CA ASP A 122 -0.71 -18.55 18.50
C ASP A 122 0.02 -19.51 19.45
N ARG A 123 1.36 -19.53 19.39
CA ARG A 123 2.25 -20.40 20.18
C ARG A 123 2.68 -19.80 21.52
N LEU A 124 2.32 -18.55 21.82
CA LEU A 124 2.68 -17.92 23.09
C LEU A 124 1.89 -18.50 24.27
N GLU A 125 2.59 -18.74 25.37
CA GLU A 125 1.98 -18.99 26.67
C GLU A 125 1.16 -17.78 27.14
N ALA A 126 0.13 -18.03 27.95
CA ALA A 126 -0.81 -17.00 28.40
C ALA A 126 -0.12 -15.81 29.10
N ASP A 127 0.86 -16.07 29.96
CA ASP A 127 1.58 -15.01 30.69
C ASP A 127 2.42 -14.14 29.76
N THR A 128 3.11 -14.78 28.80
CA THR A 128 3.90 -14.05 27.79
C THR A 128 2.99 -13.24 26.88
N ARG A 129 1.86 -13.81 26.45
CA ARG A 129 0.86 -13.13 25.63
C ARG A 129 0.30 -11.90 26.36
N SER A 130 -0.04 -12.03 27.65
CA SER A 130 -0.52 -10.91 28.46
C SER A 130 0.53 -9.81 28.63
N ARG A 131 1.79 -10.19 28.88
CA ARG A 131 2.89 -9.22 29.00
C ARG A 131 3.09 -8.44 27.71
N VAL A 132 3.15 -9.14 26.57
CA VAL A 132 3.38 -8.51 25.27
C VAL A 132 2.21 -7.64 24.86
N ALA A 133 0.97 -8.06 25.13
CA ALA A 133 -0.20 -7.23 24.91
C ALA A 133 -0.07 -5.87 25.64
N GLY A 134 0.33 -5.86 26.91
CA GLY A 134 0.56 -4.61 27.64
C GLY A 134 1.58 -3.68 26.98
N MET A 135 2.73 -4.24 26.56
CA MET A 135 3.76 -3.46 25.84
C MET A 135 3.25 -2.88 24.51
N LEU A 136 2.42 -3.63 23.77
CA LEU A 136 1.85 -3.18 22.49
C LEU A 136 0.82 -2.06 22.66
N GLU A 137 0.00 -2.12 23.72
CA GLU A 137 -0.94 -1.02 24.04
C GLU A 137 -0.17 0.26 24.43
N GLU A 138 0.85 0.14 25.28
CA GLU A 138 1.69 1.28 25.67
C GLU A 138 2.39 1.91 24.46
N GLU A 139 2.91 1.08 23.55
CA GLU A 139 3.50 1.55 22.30
C GLU A 139 2.48 2.29 21.44
N LEU A 140 1.26 1.77 21.33
CA LEU A 140 0.21 2.36 20.51
C LEU A 140 -0.16 3.78 20.96
N GLU A 141 -0.11 4.07 22.26
CA GLU A 141 -0.35 5.41 22.80
C GLU A 141 0.68 6.45 22.31
N THR A 142 1.85 6.00 21.86
CA THR A 142 2.92 6.87 21.35
C THR A 142 2.84 7.13 19.84
N ILE A 143 2.05 6.34 19.11
CA ILE A 143 1.99 6.39 17.65
C ILE A 143 1.01 7.47 17.17
N GLU A 144 1.55 8.51 16.53
CA GLU A 144 0.75 9.62 15.98
C GLU A 144 0.15 9.35 14.58
N ASP A 145 0.56 8.27 13.88
CA ASP A 145 0.04 7.96 12.54
C ASP A 145 -1.44 7.57 12.62
N SER A 146 -2.31 8.51 12.26
CA SER A 146 -3.77 8.33 12.32
C SER A 146 -4.29 7.17 11.49
N ARG A 147 -3.56 6.74 10.44
CA ARG A 147 -3.94 5.55 9.67
C ARG A 147 -3.69 4.26 10.44
N VAL A 148 -2.62 4.21 11.22
CA VAL A 148 -2.31 3.05 12.08
C VAL A 148 -3.36 2.97 13.18
N GLN A 149 -3.68 4.10 13.82
CA GLN A 149 -4.76 4.19 14.81
C GLN A 149 -6.11 3.76 14.23
N GLU A 150 -6.49 4.25 13.04
CA GLU A 150 -7.75 3.88 12.38
C GLU A 150 -7.78 2.39 11.99
N LEU A 151 -6.68 1.85 11.43
CA LEU A 151 -6.57 0.43 11.09
C LEU A 151 -6.80 -0.46 12.32
N ILE A 152 -6.16 -0.11 13.44
CA ILE A 152 -6.22 -0.89 14.68
C ILE A 152 -7.62 -0.82 15.33
N ASN A 153 -8.27 0.34 15.30
CA ASN A 153 -9.63 0.50 15.83
C ASN A 153 -10.64 -0.36 15.07
N ASN A 154 -10.49 -0.51 13.75
CA ASN A 154 -11.38 -1.36 12.95
C ASN A 154 -11.31 -2.85 13.35
N TYR A 155 -10.14 -3.34 13.77
CA TYR A 155 -10.00 -4.73 14.26
C TYR A 155 -10.66 -4.99 15.61
N GLU A 156 -10.85 -3.96 16.44
CA GLU A 156 -11.62 -4.10 17.69
C GLU A 156 -13.09 -4.42 17.40
N GLU A 157 -13.66 -3.72 16.41
CA GLU A 157 -15.07 -3.85 16.03
C GLU A 157 -15.38 -5.21 15.38
N ASP A 158 -14.45 -5.74 14.58
CA ASP A 158 -14.66 -6.94 13.76
C ASP A 158 -14.47 -8.27 14.53
N GLY A 159 -13.66 -8.31 15.60
CA GLY A 159 -13.25 -9.57 16.24
C GLY A 159 -13.02 -9.54 17.75
N GLY A 160 -13.14 -8.36 18.39
CA GLY A 160 -12.91 -8.15 19.81
C GLY A 160 -11.44 -8.14 20.22
N GLU A 161 -11.21 -7.95 21.53
CA GLU A 161 -9.88 -7.64 22.11
C GLU A 161 -8.79 -8.68 21.81
N THR A 162 -9.14 -9.96 21.73
CA THR A 162 -8.17 -11.03 21.45
C THR A 162 -7.64 -10.95 20.02
N VAL A 163 -8.53 -10.67 19.05
CA VAL A 163 -8.15 -10.50 17.64
C VAL A 163 -7.30 -9.24 17.50
N ARG A 164 -7.75 -8.11 18.07
CA ARG A 164 -6.98 -6.86 18.05
C ARG A 164 -5.57 -7.02 18.60
N ARG A 165 -5.37 -7.74 19.71
CA ARG A 165 -4.03 -7.99 20.28
C ARG A 165 -3.14 -8.84 19.36
N ASN A 166 -3.72 -9.83 18.67
CA ASN A 166 -3.00 -10.63 17.70
C ASN A 166 -2.58 -9.80 16.46
N GLU A 167 -3.45 -8.91 16.00
CA GLU A 167 -3.15 -7.99 14.91
C GLU A 167 -2.09 -6.96 15.30
N LEU A 168 -2.20 -6.34 16.47
CA LEU A 168 -1.18 -5.43 17.00
C LEU A 168 0.20 -6.08 17.05
N HIS A 169 0.25 -7.34 17.49
CA HIS A 169 1.49 -8.11 17.56
C HIS A 169 2.16 -8.30 16.20
N SER A 170 1.40 -8.24 15.10
CA SER A 170 1.90 -8.45 13.73
C SER A 170 2.07 -7.13 12.96
N ILE A 171 1.20 -6.14 13.17
CA ILE A 171 1.21 -4.83 12.49
C ILE A 171 2.37 -3.95 12.98
N LEU A 172 2.50 -3.75 14.30
CA LEU A 172 3.49 -2.83 14.85
C LEU A 172 4.92 -3.19 14.42
N PRO A 173 5.40 -4.44 14.57
CA PRO A 173 6.75 -4.81 14.16
C PRO A 173 6.98 -4.85 12.65
N THR A 174 5.95 -4.84 11.82
CA THR A 174 6.13 -4.88 10.36
C THR A 174 6.01 -3.51 9.71
N GLN A 175 5.46 -2.51 10.42
CA GLN A 175 5.10 -1.21 9.81
C GLN A 175 5.68 0.01 10.54
N ILE A 176 5.97 -0.10 11.84
CA ILE A 176 6.44 1.02 12.66
C ILE A 176 7.96 0.95 12.81
N ALA A 177 8.65 2.03 12.46
CA ALA A 177 10.12 2.06 12.48
C ALA A 177 10.68 2.01 13.90
N ASP A 178 10.20 2.90 14.75
CA ASP A 178 10.70 3.02 16.12
C ASP A 178 9.72 2.32 17.06
N LEU A 179 10.18 1.24 17.70
CA LEU A 179 9.49 0.62 18.84
C LEU A 179 10.31 0.82 20.12
N SER A 180 9.66 0.69 21.27
CA SER A 180 10.33 0.62 22.56
C SER A 180 11.43 -0.46 22.60
N PRO A 181 12.53 -0.23 23.36
CA PRO A 181 13.60 -1.21 23.49
C PRO A 181 13.14 -2.61 23.95
N GLU A 182 12.10 -2.66 24.79
CA GLU A 182 11.48 -3.89 25.27
C GLU A 182 10.81 -4.68 24.13
N LEU A 183 10.08 -3.99 23.24
CA LEU A 183 9.48 -4.61 22.05
C LEU A 183 10.56 -5.02 21.04
N GLU A 184 11.59 -4.20 20.81
CA GLU A 184 12.71 -4.57 19.93
C GLU A 184 13.41 -5.83 20.42
N LYS A 185 13.68 -5.92 21.73
CA LYS A 185 14.24 -7.13 22.34
C LYS A 185 13.32 -8.34 22.17
N TYR A 186 12.01 -8.15 22.27
CA TYR A 186 11.04 -9.21 22.10
C TYR A 186 10.98 -9.74 20.65
N TYR A 187 11.01 -8.84 19.66
CA TYR A 187 10.94 -9.16 18.23
C TYR A 187 12.28 -9.63 17.63
N ALA A 188 13.40 -9.36 18.28
CA ALA A 188 14.72 -9.91 17.92
C ALA A 188 14.77 -11.45 17.93
N ARG A 189 13.76 -12.11 18.54
CA ARG A 189 13.58 -13.56 18.45
C ARG A 189 13.16 -14.01 17.06
N TYR A 190 12.39 -13.20 16.33
CA TYR A 190 11.82 -13.57 15.04
C TYR A 190 12.55 -12.94 13.85
N PHE A 191 13.20 -11.80 14.04
CA PHE A 191 13.96 -11.10 13.01
C PHE A 191 15.38 -10.78 13.48
N ASN A 192 16.39 -11.02 12.65
CA ASN A 192 17.76 -10.56 12.92
C ASN A 192 17.85 -9.03 12.79
N ASP A 193 17.06 -8.48 11.87
CA ASP A 193 16.89 -7.04 11.67
C ASP A 193 15.47 -6.79 11.16
N ARG A 194 14.61 -6.32 12.07
CA ARG A 194 13.21 -6.00 11.78
C ARG A 194 13.06 -4.82 10.81
N GLN A 195 14.04 -3.92 10.78
CA GLN A 195 14.01 -2.74 9.93
C GLN A 195 13.97 -3.11 8.46
N VAL A 196 14.51 -4.28 8.07
CA VAL A 196 14.39 -4.81 6.71
C VAL A 196 12.92 -4.99 6.28
N VAL A 197 12.03 -5.39 7.19
CA VAL A 197 10.60 -5.54 6.90
C VAL A 197 9.92 -4.17 6.86
N VAL A 198 10.24 -3.30 7.81
CA VAL A 198 9.69 -1.94 7.86
C VAL A 198 10.07 -1.12 6.63
N ASP A 199 11.31 -1.20 6.17
CA ASP A 199 11.79 -0.47 4.99
C ASP A 199 11.00 -0.86 3.73
N LYS A 200 10.67 -2.15 3.60
CA LYS A 200 9.80 -2.65 2.52
C LYS A 200 8.39 -2.08 2.63
N TYR A 201 7.82 -2.05 3.83
CA TYR A 201 6.53 -1.41 4.07
C TYR A 201 6.55 0.06 3.66
N GLN A 202 7.55 0.82 4.11
CA GLN A 202 7.68 2.24 3.79
C GLN A 202 7.90 2.47 2.29
N GLN A 203 8.61 1.57 1.59
CA GLN A 203 8.85 1.66 0.16
C GLN A 203 7.55 1.59 -0.67
N TYR A 204 6.68 0.60 -0.43
CA TYR A 204 5.43 0.54 -1.19
C TYR A 204 4.40 1.57 -0.68
N LYS A 205 4.40 1.92 0.62
CA LYS A 205 3.59 3.02 1.17
C LYS A 205 3.92 4.34 0.48
N SER A 206 5.21 4.66 0.30
CA SER A 206 5.65 5.89 -0.36
C SER A 206 5.26 5.92 -1.84
N THR A 207 5.23 4.77 -2.52
CA THR A 207 4.74 4.68 -3.89
C THR A 207 3.31 5.20 -4.03
N PHE A 208 2.40 4.85 -3.11
CA PHE A 208 1.03 5.36 -3.13
C PHE A 208 0.96 6.85 -2.75
N ALA A 209 1.76 7.30 -1.79
CA ALA A 209 1.83 8.71 -1.40
C ALA A 209 2.30 9.59 -2.56
N ASP A 210 3.34 9.15 -3.27
CA ASP A 210 3.90 9.84 -4.44
C ASP A 210 2.90 9.91 -5.59
N LEU A 211 2.15 8.84 -5.83
CA LEU A 211 1.08 8.84 -6.84
C LEU A 211 -0.03 9.85 -6.49
N ARG A 212 -0.48 9.88 -5.22
CA ARG A 212 -1.47 10.87 -4.76
C ARG A 212 -0.95 12.30 -4.92
N GLN A 213 0.30 12.55 -4.55
CA GLN A 213 0.89 13.87 -4.68
C GLN A 213 1.02 14.31 -6.15
N GLN A 214 1.37 13.39 -7.05
CA GLN A 214 1.42 13.65 -8.49
C GLN A 214 0.05 13.95 -9.07
N ILE A 215 -0.98 13.18 -8.68
CA ILE A 215 -2.38 13.42 -9.07
C ILE A 215 -2.81 14.83 -8.66
N ASN A 216 -2.62 15.20 -7.39
CA ASN A 216 -3.01 16.52 -6.88
C ASN A 216 -2.31 17.66 -7.64
N ARG A 217 -0.98 17.54 -7.86
CA ARG A 217 -0.21 18.54 -8.62
C ARG A 217 -0.69 18.67 -10.07
N LEU A 218 -1.07 17.58 -10.71
CA LEU A 218 -1.58 17.60 -12.08
C LEU A 218 -2.98 18.20 -12.15
N GLN A 219 -3.84 17.90 -11.16
CA GLN A 219 -5.16 18.52 -11.02
C GLN A 219 -5.06 20.04 -10.86
N ASP A 220 -4.21 20.52 -9.92
CA ASP A 220 -3.97 21.95 -9.73
C ASP A 220 -3.48 22.64 -11.01
N ARG A 221 -2.66 21.93 -11.80
CA ARG A 221 -2.13 22.43 -13.08
C ARG A 221 -3.20 22.46 -14.17
N VAL A 222 -4.09 21.46 -14.21
CA VAL A 222 -5.26 21.44 -15.11
C VAL A 222 -6.13 22.67 -14.82
N ASP A 223 -6.49 22.89 -13.55
CA ASP A 223 -7.33 24.01 -13.13
C ASP A 223 -6.68 25.37 -13.43
N SER A 224 -5.39 25.50 -13.15
CA SER A 224 -4.62 26.71 -13.49
C SER A 224 -4.59 26.99 -14.99
N LEU A 225 -4.42 25.96 -15.83
CA LEU A 225 -4.43 26.10 -17.28
C LEU A 225 -5.83 26.47 -17.79
N GLN A 226 -6.88 25.85 -17.25
CA GLN A 226 -8.27 26.16 -17.59
C GLN A 226 -8.59 27.64 -17.31
N ASN A 227 -8.25 28.14 -16.13
CA ASN A 227 -8.44 29.56 -15.77
C ASN A 227 -7.69 30.51 -16.74
N ARG A 228 -6.49 30.15 -17.18
CA ARG A 228 -5.72 30.93 -18.16
C ARG A 228 -6.33 30.90 -19.56
N ILE A 229 -6.86 29.74 -19.96
CA ILE A 229 -7.59 29.56 -21.22
C ILE A 229 -8.82 30.48 -21.23
N ASP A 230 -9.61 30.48 -20.16
CA ASP A 230 -10.84 31.28 -20.06
C ASP A 230 -10.53 32.78 -20.04
N SER A 231 -9.53 33.20 -19.27
CA SER A 231 -9.06 34.59 -19.26
C SER A 231 -8.57 35.04 -20.64
N LEU A 232 -7.80 34.21 -21.34
CA LEU A 232 -7.31 34.54 -22.68
C LEU A 232 -8.43 34.56 -23.71
N LYS A 233 -9.42 33.68 -23.59
CA LYS A 233 -10.63 33.69 -24.44
C LYS A 233 -11.37 35.02 -24.32
N GLY A 234 -11.63 35.50 -23.11
CA GLY A 234 -12.25 36.82 -22.91
C GLY A 234 -11.44 37.98 -23.51
N ARG A 235 -10.11 37.91 -23.45
CA ARG A 235 -9.23 38.90 -24.09
C ARG A 235 -9.26 38.83 -25.62
N ILE A 236 -9.34 37.63 -26.19
CA ILE A 236 -9.51 37.40 -27.63
C ILE A 236 -10.83 38.00 -28.09
N ASP A 237 -11.92 37.78 -27.36
CA ASP A 237 -13.24 38.32 -27.69
C ASP A 237 -13.24 39.87 -27.67
N ALA A 238 -12.66 40.47 -26.62
CA ALA A 238 -12.53 41.93 -26.54
C ALA A 238 -11.65 42.50 -27.67
N GLN A 239 -10.56 41.81 -28.02
CA GLN A 239 -9.68 42.20 -29.11
C GLN A 239 -10.37 42.06 -30.47
N ARG A 240 -11.19 41.02 -30.67
CA ARG A 240 -12.04 40.84 -31.85
C ARG A 240 -13.01 42.00 -32.02
N SER A 241 -13.72 42.38 -30.95
CA SER A 241 -14.61 43.54 -30.99
C SER A 241 -13.87 44.85 -31.31
N LYS A 242 -12.60 44.99 -30.91
CA LYS A 242 -11.78 46.14 -31.32
C LYS A 242 -11.50 46.12 -32.83
N VAL A 243 -11.12 44.96 -33.38
CA VAL A 243 -10.89 44.80 -34.83
C VAL A 243 -12.17 45.11 -35.60
N ASP A 244 -13.33 44.59 -35.18
CA ASP A 244 -14.62 44.83 -35.84
C ASP A 244 -14.98 46.32 -35.87
N ARG A 245 -14.76 47.06 -34.77
CA ARG A 245 -14.96 48.52 -34.73
C ARG A 245 -14.03 49.28 -35.68
N LEU A 246 -12.76 48.87 -35.77
CA LEU A 246 -11.81 49.49 -36.69
C LEU A 246 -12.19 49.23 -38.15
N ASN A 247 -12.61 48.01 -38.48
CA ASN A 247 -13.09 47.66 -39.82
C ASN A 247 -14.33 48.49 -40.20
N ALA A 248 -15.32 48.60 -39.31
CA ALA A 248 -16.52 49.42 -39.57
C ALA A 248 -16.17 50.91 -39.78
N ARG A 249 -15.16 51.42 -39.05
CA ARG A 249 -14.69 52.81 -39.23
C ARG A 249 -13.97 52.99 -40.57
N LEU A 250 -13.15 52.04 -40.98
CA LEU A 250 -12.50 52.05 -42.30
C LEU A 250 -13.53 52.01 -43.44
N GLU A 251 -14.57 51.17 -43.34
CA GLU A 251 -15.69 51.11 -44.30
C GLU A 251 -16.42 52.46 -44.39
N GLN A 252 -16.68 53.10 -43.25
CA GLN A 252 -17.28 54.44 -43.20
C GLN A 252 -16.41 55.48 -43.91
N LEU A 253 -15.11 55.56 -43.59
CA LEU A 253 -14.18 56.50 -44.21
C LEU A 253 -14.06 56.28 -45.72
N GLN A 254 -14.03 55.01 -46.14
CA GLN A 254 -14.05 54.64 -47.55
C GLN A 254 -15.32 55.15 -48.26
N SER A 255 -16.50 54.99 -47.64
CA SER A 255 -17.76 55.50 -48.21
C SER A 255 -17.82 57.03 -48.33
N GLN A 256 -17.13 57.73 -47.43
CA GLN A 256 -17.06 59.19 -47.39
C GLN A 256 -16.00 59.76 -48.35
N GLY A 257 -15.13 58.91 -48.90
CA GLY A 257 -14.03 59.32 -49.77
C GLY A 257 -12.84 59.95 -49.04
N ASP A 258 -12.79 59.87 -47.71
CA ASP A 258 -11.71 60.43 -46.88
C ASP A 258 -10.51 59.48 -46.86
N ARG A 259 -9.64 59.63 -47.87
CA ARG A 259 -8.48 58.76 -48.08
C ARG A 259 -7.35 58.99 -47.08
N GLU A 260 -7.19 60.21 -46.58
CA GLU A 260 -6.12 60.55 -45.64
C GLU A 260 -6.37 59.87 -44.30
N ALA A 261 -7.55 60.10 -43.71
CA ALA A 261 -7.94 59.46 -42.45
C ALA A 261 -8.01 57.93 -42.57
N TYR A 262 -8.41 57.39 -43.73
CA TYR A 262 -8.38 55.95 -43.99
C TYR A 262 -6.95 55.40 -43.86
N ASN A 263 -6.00 56.01 -44.57
CA ASN A 263 -4.61 55.56 -44.59
C ASN A 263 -3.94 55.69 -43.20
N GLU A 264 -4.31 56.70 -42.42
CA GLU A 264 -3.83 56.87 -41.04
C GLU A 264 -4.33 55.78 -40.07
N LEU A 265 -5.54 55.25 -40.29
CA LEU A 265 -6.15 54.23 -39.42
C LEU A 265 -5.69 52.79 -39.74
N VAL A 266 -5.27 52.53 -40.98
CA VAL A 266 -4.81 51.20 -41.44
C VAL A 266 -3.69 50.61 -40.56
N PRO A 267 -2.63 51.35 -40.17
CA PRO A 267 -1.62 50.83 -39.25
C PRO A 267 -2.17 50.33 -37.91
N GLU A 268 -3.14 51.04 -37.32
CA GLU A 268 -3.77 50.61 -36.06
C GLU A 268 -4.58 49.32 -36.27
N GLN A 269 -5.34 49.24 -37.36
CA GLN A 269 -6.10 48.05 -37.72
C GLN A 269 -5.18 46.83 -37.91
N ASN A 270 -4.08 46.99 -38.66
CA ASN A 270 -3.10 45.93 -38.86
C ASN A 270 -2.47 45.48 -37.54
N ALA A 271 -2.11 46.43 -36.66
CA ALA A 271 -1.59 46.11 -35.33
C ALA A 271 -2.62 45.36 -34.46
N ALA A 272 -3.90 45.74 -34.55
CA ALA A 272 -4.98 45.07 -33.82
C ALA A 272 -5.21 43.64 -34.31
N VAL A 273 -5.16 43.39 -35.62
CA VAL A 273 -5.26 42.05 -36.22
C VAL A 273 -4.05 41.19 -35.84
N ASN A 274 -2.84 41.73 -35.92
CA ASN A 274 -1.62 41.02 -35.51
C ASN A 274 -1.67 40.60 -34.04
N ARG A 275 -2.18 41.49 -33.17
CA ARG A 275 -2.37 41.17 -31.75
C ARG A 275 -3.42 40.08 -31.54
N TYR A 276 -4.53 40.11 -32.27
CA TYR A 276 -5.54 39.06 -32.25
C TYR A 276 -4.93 37.70 -32.63
N ASN A 277 -4.22 37.64 -33.76
CA ASN A 277 -3.58 36.41 -34.24
C ASN A 277 -2.59 35.84 -33.20
N SER A 278 -1.75 36.70 -32.61
CA SER A 278 -0.81 36.27 -31.56
C SER A 278 -1.53 35.72 -30.31
N MET A 279 -2.68 36.29 -29.92
CA MET A 279 -3.47 35.75 -28.82
C MET A 279 -4.09 34.39 -29.16
N VAL A 280 -4.58 34.21 -30.39
CA VAL A 280 -5.10 32.93 -30.88
C VAL A 280 -4.01 31.85 -30.87
N ASP A 281 -2.78 32.16 -31.27
CA ASP A 281 -1.67 31.21 -31.21
C ASP A 281 -1.31 30.83 -29.77
N ARG A 282 -1.29 31.80 -28.86
CA ARG A 282 -1.11 31.53 -27.42
C ARG A 282 -2.24 30.66 -26.85
N TYR A 283 -3.48 30.89 -27.28
CA TYR A 283 -4.64 30.10 -26.89
C TYR A 283 -4.49 28.65 -27.32
N LYS A 284 -4.13 28.40 -28.59
CA LYS A 284 -3.82 27.04 -29.10
C LYS A 284 -2.72 26.36 -28.29
N SER A 285 -1.66 27.10 -27.93
CA SER A 285 -0.57 26.57 -27.10
C SER A 285 -1.05 26.19 -25.68
N LEU A 286 -1.93 26.99 -25.06
CA LEU A 286 -2.50 26.67 -23.76
C LEU A 286 -3.40 25.44 -23.81
N ILE A 287 -4.25 25.31 -24.83
CA ILE A 287 -5.08 24.13 -25.04
C ILE A 287 -4.22 22.88 -25.19
N SER A 288 -3.15 22.94 -25.98
CA SER A 288 -2.22 21.81 -26.14
C SER A 288 -1.57 21.41 -24.80
N ARG A 289 -1.12 22.38 -23.98
CA ARG A 289 -0.56 22.11 -22.65
C ARG A 289 -1.59 21.54 -21.69
N HIS A 290 -2.82 22.03 -21.73
CA HIS A 290 -3.93 21.53 -20.93
C HIS A 290 -4.19 20.06 -21.27
N ASN A 291 -4.39 19.74 -22.55
CA ASN A 291 -4.67 18.39 -23.00
C ASN A 291 -3.54 17.40 -22.63
N ASN A 292 -2.27 17.80 -22.79
CA ASN A 292 -1.14 16.97 -22.37
C ASN A 292 -1.08 16.76 -20.85
N THR A 293 -1.51 17.75 -20.06
CA THR A 293 -1.56 17.61 -18.59
C THR A 293 -2.69 16.68 -18.17
N VAL A 294 -3.85 16.76 -18.83
CA VAL A 294 -4.99 15.84 -18.63
C VAL A 294 -4.61 14.41 -19.01
N GLU A 295 -3.91 14.22 -20.12
CA GLU A 295 -3.42 12.89 -20.56
C GLU A 295 -2.53 12.25 -19.48
N LYS A 296 -1.53 12.99 -18.97
CA LYS A 296 -0.67 12.52 -17.86
C LYS A 296 -1.45 12.24 -16.58
N LEU A 297 -2.44 13.06 -16.27
CA LEU A 297 -3.30 12.82 -15.10
C LEU A 297 -4.05 11.49 -15.26
N ASN A 298 -4.62 11.24 -16.43
CA ASN A 298 -5.33 10.00 -16.73
C ASN A 298 -4.40 8.78 -16.63
N GLU A 299 -3.18 8.86 -17.18
CA GLU A 299 -2.17 7.80 -17.07
C GLU A 299 -1.85 7.44 -15.60
N ILE A 300 -1.63 8.46 -14.75
CA ILE A 300 -1.31 8.22 -13.33
C ILE A 300 -2.51 7.67 -12.56
N VAL A 301 -3.72 8.15 -12.86
CA VAL A 301 -4.95 7.64 -12.24
C VAL A 301 -5.20 6.17 -12.61
N VAL A 302 -4.98 5.81 -13.87
CA VAL A 302 -5.05 4.40 -14.33
C VAL A 302 -4.01 3.57 -13.60
N LEU A 303 -2.75 4.02 -13.55
CA LEU A 303 -1.69 3.31 -12.84
C LEU A 303 -2.02 3.12 -11.35
N GLN A 304 -2.51 4.14 -10.67
CA GLN A 304 -2.92 4.02 -9.26
C GLN A 304 -4.02 2.97 -9.08
N ARG A 305 -5.03 2.98 -9.96
CA ARG A 305 -6.11 1.99 -9.96
C ARG A 305 -5.57 0.58 -10.18
N ASP A 306 -4.67 0.38 -11.15
CA ASP A 306 -4.09 -0.92 -11.44
C ASP A 306 -3.29 -1.48 -10.27
N LEU A 307 -2.55 -0.61 -9.56
CA LEU A 307 -1.83 -1.01 -8.34
C LEU A 307 -2.81 -1.39 -7.23
N VAL A 308 -3.85 -0.60 -6.96
CA VAL A 308 -4.88 -0.93 -5.96
C VAL A 308 -5.56 -2.25 -6.30
N ASN A 309 -5.94 -2.44 -7.56
CA ASN A 309 -6.58 -3.67 -8.05
C ASN A 309 -5.68 -4.91 -7.92
N SER A 310 -4.36 -4.73 -8.00
CA SER A 310 -3.41 -5.83 -7.76
C SER A 310 -3.29 -6.23 -6.29
N LEU A 311 -3.68 -5.33 -5.37
CA LEU A 311 -3.79 -5.59 -3.94
C LEU A 311 -5.21 -6.02 -3.51
N ASP A 312 -6.17 -6.03 -4.44
CA ASP A 312 -7.52 -6.49 -4.18
C ASP A 312 -7.66 -7.94 -4.65
N SER A 313 -7.73 -8.88 -3.70
CA SER A 313 -7.91 -10.30 -3.99
C SER A 313 -9.25 -10.59 -4.69
N THR A 314 -10.25 -9.71 -4.57
CA THR A 314 -11.59 -9.89 -5.14
C THR A 314 -11.74 -9.28 -6.54
N TYR A 315 -10.83 -8.38 -6.93
CA TYR A 315 -10.87 -7.76 -8.25
C TYR A 315 -10.59 -8.76 -9.36
N GLN A 316 -11.52 -8.86 -10.31
CA GLN A 316 -11.38 -9.56 -11.59
C GLN A 316 -11.36 -8.51 -12.70
N GLU A 317 -10.39 -8.58 -13.61
CA GLU A 317 -10.43 -7.76 -14.83
C GLU A 317 -11.67 -8.17 -15.64
N LEU A 318 -12.49 -7.18 -16.04
CA LEU A 318 -13.60 -7.44 -16.95
C LEU A 318 -13.01 -7.74 -18.33
N GLU A 319 -13.20 -8.95 -18.83
CA GLU A 319 -12.80 -9.38 -20.19
C GLU A 319 -13.55 -8.62 -21.30
#